data_AF-A0A2H5WW36-F1
#
_entry.id   AF-A0A2H5WW36-F1
#
_cell.length_a   1.000
_cell.length_b   1.000
_cell.length_c   1.000
_cell.angle_alpha   90.00
_cell.angle_beta   90.00
_cell.angle_gamma   90.00
#
_symmetry.space_group_name_H-M   'P 1'
#
loop_
_entity.id
_entity.type
_entity.pdbx_description
1 polymer ?
#
loop_
_entity_poly.entity_id
_entity_poly.type
_entity_poly.pdbx_seq_one_letter_code
_entity_poly.pdbx_strand_id
1 'polypeptide(L)'
;MRLPKAYFERLHQQLQELERRSLGAIEQAAEQCARCLLNGGVIHVYDTGHLVSRELINRAGGLAAFTSFSFDLQVQNPNPYREGQGIGGRTTPETVRAIVHAALDRSRVAPGDVLIIGSVSGKTPFPVELAIQARERGLFTIALTALDYSSRLESEHTSGKRLFEVADLVIDNAAPYGDAMMWIEGLEEPFCPASGIGAAAALWAVVAGIIEQMVQAGKPPTIFASINRPDGQERYKRSIERYKKKGY
;
A
#
# COMPACT_ATOMS: atom_id res chain seq x y z
N MET A 1 0.31 -8.19 34.59
CA MET A 1 -0.30 -8.89 33.43
C MET A 1 0.81 -9.46 32.55
N ARG A 2 0.66 -10.66 31.96
CA ARG A 2 1.70 -11.21 31.05
C ARG A 2 1.65 -10.51 29.70
N LEU A 3 2.82 -10.28 29.07
CA LEU A 3 2.94 -9.56 27.80
C LEU A 3 2.05 -10.09 26.66
N PRO A 4 1.87 -11.41 26.45
CA PRO A 4 0.98 -11.89 25.39
C PRO A 4 -0.48 -11.45 25.56
N LYS A 5 -0.99 -11.39 26.80
CA LYS A 5 -2.34 -10.88 27.06
C LYS A 5 -2.42 -9.37 26.79
N ALA A 6 -1.42 -8.62 27.27
CA ALA A 6 -1.32 -7.18 27.04
C ALA A 6 -1.24 -6.84 25.53
N TYR A 7 -0.56 -7.66 24.74
CA TYR A 7 -0.48 -7.52 23.29
C TYR A 7 -1.85 -7.61 22.62
N PHE A 8 -2.68 -8.60 22.97
CA PHE A 8 -4.03 -8.69 22.41
C PHE A 8 -4.91 -7.52 22.85
N GLU A 9 -4.80 -7.06 24.09
CA GLU A 9 -5.52 -5.85 24.54
C GLU A 9 -5.09 -4.61 23.73
N ARG A 10 -3.78 -4.45 23.49
CA ARG A 10 -3.24 -3.36 22.67
C ARG A 10 -3.66 -3.44 21.21
N LEU A 11 -3.70 -4.65 20.65
CA LEU A 11 -4.18 -4.90 19.30
C LEU A 11 -5.65 -4.52 19.13
N HIS A 12 -6.53 -4.89 20.08
CA HIS A 12 -7.93 -4.48 20.04
C HIS A 12 -8.07 -2.95 20.07
N GLN A 13 -7.30 -2.26 20.93
CA GLN A 13 -7.29 -0.80 20.99
C GLN A 13 -6.83 -0.18 19.66
N GLN A 14 -5.80 -0.74 19.03
CA GLN A 14 -5.33 -0.25 17.74
C GLN A 14 -6.41 -0.39 16.66
N LEU A 15 -7.11 -1.53 16.60
CA LEU A 15 -8.17 -1.75 15.62
C LEU A 15 -9.37 -0.80 15.87
N GLN A 16 -9.70 -0.52 17.12
CA GLN A 16 -10.72 0.48 17.46
C GLN A 16 -10.31 1.88 17.02
N GLU A 17 -9.04 2.26 17.23
CA GLU A 17 -8.53 3.55 16.76
C GLU A 17 -8.47 3.64 15.23
N LEU A 18 -8.10 2.56 14.56
CA LEU A 18 -8.14 2.47 13.10
C LEU A 18 -9.55 2.73 12.58
N GLU A 19 -10.55 2.01 13.10
CA GLU A 19 -11.95 2.20 12.72
C GLU A 19 -12.39 3.65 12.98
N ARG A 20 -12.16 4.16 14.20
CA ARG A 20 -12.56 5.51 14.59
C ARG A 20 -11.93 6.60 13.72
N ARG A 21 -10.67 6.45 13.31
CA ARG A 21 -9.91 7.46 12.56
C ARG A 21 -10.10 7.35 11.05
N SER A 22 -10.26 6.14 10.53
CA SER A 22 -10.09 5.86 9.11
C SER A 22 -11.32 5.26 8.43
N LEU A 23 -12.41 4.95 9.14
CA LEU A 23 -13.60 4.34 8.51
C LEU A 23 -14.12 5.16 7.31
N GLY A 24 -14.29 6.47 7.46
CA GLY A 24 -14.74 7.32 6.36
C GLY A 24 -13.77 7.35 5.17
N ALA A 25 -12.46 7.33 5.42
CA ALA A 25 -11.46 7.25 4.37
C ALA A 25 -11.43 5.86 3.69
N ILE A 26 -11.69 4.80 4.45
CA ILE A 26 -11.83 3.42 3.94
C ILE A 26 -13.06 3.31 3.03
N GLU A 27 -14.20 3.86 3.44
CA GLU A 27 -15.43 3.90 2.64
C GLU A 27 -15.23 4.70 1.34
N GLN A 28 -14.59 5.87 1.43
CA GLN A 28 -14.26 6.68 0.25
C GLN A 28 -13.26 5.96 -0.66
N ALA A 29 -12.26 5.28 -0.12
CA ALA A 29 -11.31 4.47 -0.89
C ALA A 29 -12.03 3.33 -1.63
N ALA A 30 -12.96 2.64 -0.95
CA ALA A 30 -13.78 1.60 -1.55
C ALA A 30 -14.62 2.15 -2.71
N GLU A 31 -15.23 3.33 -2.55
CA GLU A 31 -15.98 4.02 -3.61
C GLU A 31 -15.12 4.32 -4.84
N GLN A 32 -13.94 4.90 -4.62
CA GLN A 32 -13.03 5.23 -5.71
C GLN A 32 -12.54 3.99 -6.45
N CYS A 33 -12.18 2.94 -5.70
CA CYS A 33 -11.78 1.65 -6.26
C CYS A 33 -12.91 0.97 -7.04
N ALA A 34 -14.13 0.91 -6.49
CA ALA A 34 -15.27 0.32 -7.19
C ALA A 34 -15.58 1.10 -8.48
N ARG A 35 -15.60 2.43 -8.42
CA ARG A 35 -15.79 3.29 -9.60
C ARG A 35 -14.73 3.06 -10.67
N CYS A 36 -13.46 2.95 -10.26
CA CYS A 36 -12.34 2.61 -11.15
C CYS A 36 -12.62 1.29 -11.89
N LEU A 37 -12.93 0.22 -11.16
CA LEU A 37 -13.18 -1.10 -11.76
C LEU A 37 -14.42 -1.12 -12.66
N LEU A 38 -15.51 -0.45 -12.25
CA LEU A 38 -16.75 -0.37 -13.03
C LEU A 38 -16.56 0.37 -14.36
N ASN A 39 -15.57 1.27 -14.44
CA ASN A 39 -15.17 2.00 -15.63
C ASN A 39 -14.05 1.31 -16.43
N GLY A 40 -13.62 0.11 -16.02
CA GLY A 40 -12.58 -0.67 -16.70
C GLY A 40 -11.15 -0.24 -16.37
N GLY A 41 -10.95 0.57 -15.33
CA GLY A 41 -9.64 0.91 -14.79
C GLY A 41 -9.05 -0.20 -13.91
N VAL A 42 -7.81 0.01 -13.47
CA VAL A 42 -7.01 -0.94 -12.68
C VAL A 42 -6.65 -0.35 -11.32
N ILE A 43 -6.65 -1.19 -10.29
CA ILE A 43 -6.14 -0.82 -8.95
C ILE A 43 -4.69 -1.31 -8.82
N HIS A 44 -3.77 -0.36 -8.73
CA HIS A 44 -2.34 -0.59 -8.57
C HIS A 44 -1.95 -0.48 -7.09
N VAL A 45 -1.02 -1.31 -6.65
CA VAL A 45 -0.51 -1.32 -5.27
C VAL A 45 1.01 -1.22 -5.29
N TYR A 46 1.53 -0.10 -4.79
CA TYR A 46 2.94 0.10 -4.51
C TYR A 46 3.18 -0.02 -3.00
N ASP A 47 4.05 -0.95 -2.60
CA ASP A 47 4.38 -1.22 -1.19
C ASP A 47 5.90 -1.12 -1.02
N THR A 48 6.36 -0.29 -0.07
CA THR A 48 7.79 -0.13 0.21
C THR A 48 8.41 -1.32 0.98
N GLY A 49 7.63 -2.37 1.29
CA GLY A 49 8.20 -3.70 1.57
C GLY A 49 7.74 -4.39 2.86
N HIS A 50 6.68 -3.93 3.51
CA HIS A 50 6.28 -4.54 4.80
C HIS A 50 5.28 -5.69 4.66
N LEU A 51 4.15 -5.51 3.97
CA LEU A 51 3.08 -6.53 3.99
C LEU A 51 2.02 -6.34 2.91
N VAL A 52 1.66 -5.11 2.58
CA VAL A 52 0.45 -4.73 1.83
C VAL A 52 0.30 -5.50 0.53
N SER A 53 1.33 -5.50 -0.33
CA SER A 53 1.24 -6.19 -1.62
C SER A 53 1.15 -7.71 -1.45
N ARG A 54 1.78 -8.28 -0.42
CA ARG A 54 1.75 -9.72 -0.14
C ARG A 54 0.43 -10.17 0.49
N GLU A 55 -0.23 -9.29 1.23
CA GLU A 55 -1.48 -9.60 1.92
C GLU A 55 -2.69 -9.50 0.99
N LEU A 56 -2.69 -8.57 0.03
CA LEU A 56 -3.83 -8.38 -0.87
C LEU A 56 -3.77 -9.21 -2.15
N ILE A 57 -2.58 -9.42 -2.71
CA ILE A 57 -2.45 -9.93 -4.08
C ILE A 57 -2.36 -11.45 -4.08
N ASN A 58 -3.16 -12.07 -4.95
CA ASN A 58 -3.15 -13.52 -5.21
C ASN A 58 -3.38 -14.38 -3.95
N ARG A 59 -4.38 -13.98 -3.15
CA ARG A 59 -4.77 -14.66 -1.91
C ARG A 59 -6.16 -15.29 -2.04
N ALA A 60 -6.36 -16.43 -1.39
CA ALA A 60 -7.68 -17.06 -1.31
C ALA A 60 -8.66 -16.13 -0.57
N GLY A 61 -9.86 -15.92 -1.13
CA GLY A 61 -10.80 -14.91 -0.64
C GLY A 61 -10.46 -13.47 -1.05
N GLY A 62 -9.32 -13.26 -1.71
CA GLY A 62 -8.89 -11.96 -2.21
C GLY A 62 -9.55 -11.57 -3.51
N LEU A 63 -9.65 -10.26 -3.72
CA LEU A 63 -10.11 -9.63 -4.95
C LEU A 63 -9.04 -9.77 -6.04
N ALA A 64 -9.43 -10.24 -7.23
CA ALA A 64 -8.51 -10.45 -8.34
C ALA A 64 -7.96 -9.15 -8.96
N ALA A 65 -8.60 -8.02 -8.68
CA ALA A 65 -8.38 -6.74 -9.35
C ALA A 65 -7.18 -5.92 -8.84
N PHE A 66 -6.48 -6.36 -7.78
CA PHE A 66 -5.27 -5.70 -7.31
C PHE A 66 -4.06 -6.15 -8.12
N THR A 67 -3.33 -5.18 -8.67
CA THR A 67 -2.10 -5.42 -9.42
C THR A 67 -0.92 -4.78 -8.69
N SER A 68 0.16 -5.54 -8.53
CA SER A 68 1.40 -5.02 -7.94
C SER A 68 2.03 -4.01 -8.90
N PHE A 69 2.32 -2.81 -8.40
CA PHE A 69 3.15 -1.82 -9.08
C PHE A 69 4.49 -1.76 -8.34
N SER A 70 5.55 -2.20 -9.00
CA SER A 70 6.89 -2.23 -8.43
C SER A 70 7.90 -1.88 -9.51
N PHE A 71 8.92 -1.11 -9.14
CA PHE A 71 10.03 -0.75 -10.01
C PHE A 71 11.29 -0.69 -9.16
N ASP A 72 12.43 -0.98 -9.81
CA ASP A 72 13.75 -0.89 -9.21
C ASP A 72 14.75 -0.49 -10.30
N LEU A 73 15.81 0.22 -9.90
CA LEU A 73 16.96 0.51 -10.76
C LEU A 73 18.22 0.00 -10.06
N GLN A 74 18.59 -1.24 -10.38
CA GLN A 74 19.83 -1.82 -9.89
C GLN A 74 20.99 -1.47 -10.81
N VAL A 75 21.99 -0.77 -10.27
CA VAL A 75 23.25 -0.47 -10.95
C VAL A 75 24.39 -1.17 -10.22
N GLN A 76 25.12 -2.06 -10.90
CA GLN A 76 26.35 -2.66 -10.40
C GLN A 76 27.54 -1.98 -11.08
N ASN A 77 28.30 -1.20 -10.32
CA ASN A 77 29.49 -0.50 -10.80
C ASN A 77 30.63 -0.60 -9.77
N PRO A 78 31.19 -1.82 -9.56
CA PRO A 78 32.28 -2.02 -8.61
C PRO A 78 33.56 -1.40 -9.19
N ASN A 79 33.94 -0.23 -8.69
CA ASN A 79 35.16 0.45 -9.09
C ASN A 79 36.06 0.59 -7.86
N PRO A 80 37.03 -0.32 -7.65
CA PRO A 80 37.80 -0.37 -6.42
C PRO A 80 38.66 0.90 -6.20
N TYR A 81 39.07 1.59 -7.26
CA TYR A 81 39.79 2.85 -7.16
C TYR A 81 38.89 3.97 -6.59
N ARG A 82 37.64 4.08 -7.06
CA ARG A 82 36.66 5.07 -6.58
C ARG A 82 36.11 4.72 -5.20
N GLU A 83 35.89 3.44 -4.92
CA GLU A 83 35.53 2.94 -3.60
C GLU A 83 36.61 3.27 -2.57
N GLY A 84 37.88 3.06 -2.91
CA GLY A 84 39.02 3.47 -2.08
C GLY A 84 39.11 4.99 -1.84
N GLN A 85 38.44 5.80 -2.66
CA GLN A 85 38.29 7.25 -2.50
C GLN A 85 37.00 7.65 -1.75
N GLY A 86 36.18 6.68 -1.32
CA GLY A 86 34.89 6.94 -0.68
C GLY A 86 33.81 7.49 -1.64
N ILE A 87 34.01 7.40 -2.95
CA ILE A 87 33.06 7.90 -3.96
C ILE A 87 32.02 6.81 -4.21
N GLY A 88 30.86 6.95 -3.58
CA GLY A 88 29.69 6.10 -3.79
C GLY A 88 28.70 6.70 -4.80
N GLY A 89 27.87 5.84 -5.39
CA GLY A 89 26.68 6.29 -6.11
C GLY A 89 25.75 7.08 -5.18
N ARG A 90 25.20 8.18 -5.67
CA ARG A 90 24.22 9.00 -4.95
C ARG A 90 22.98 9.15 -5.79
N THR A 91 21.84 8.77 -5.22
CA THR A 91 20.54 9.06 -5.83
C THR A 91 20.18 10.52 -5.57
N THR A 92 20.24 11.35 -6.60
CA THR A 92 19.82 12.77 -6.50
C THR A 92 18.30 12.89 -6.66
N PRO A 93 17.69 14.03 -6.27
CA PRO A 93 16.28 14.28 -6.53
C PRO A 93 15.89 14.17 -8.02
N GLU A 94 16.73 14.64 -8.93
CA GLU A 94 16.53 14.52 -10.39
C GLU A 94 16.55 13.06 -10.82
N THR A 95 17.39 12.24 -10.17
CA THR A 95 17.46 10.80 -10.40
C THR A 95 16.18 10.11 -9.92
N VAL A 96 15.66 10.45 -8.74
CA VAL A 96 14.37 9.94 -8.24
C VAL A 96 13.25 10.27 -9.22
N ARG A 97 13.14 11.55 -9.62
CA ARG A 97 12.15 12.01 -10.60
C ARG A 97 12.23 11.23 -11.90
N ALA A 98 13.43 11.06 -12.45
CA ALA A 98 13.65 10.33 -13.70
C ALA A 98 13.28 8.85 -13.59
N ILE A 99 13.61 8.19 -12.47
CA ILE A 99 13.26 6.78 -12.24
C ILE A 99 11.74 6.62 -12.14
N VAL A 100 11.06 7.46 -11.35
CA VAL A 100 9.60 7.41 -11.20
C VAL A 100 8.92 7.68 -12.54
N HIS A 101 9.40 8.68 -13.29
CA HIS A 101 8.88 9.00 -14.62
C HIS A 101 9.01 7.81 -15.57
N ALA A 102 10.20 7.22 -15.66
CA ALA A 102 10.45 6.06 -16.50
C ALA A 102 9.61 4.83 -16.07
N ALA A 103 9.41 4.65 -14.77
CA ALA A 103 8.57 3.57 -14.25
C ALA A 103 7.10 3.75 -14.66
N LEU A 104 6.56 4.96 -14.53
CA LEU A 104 5.19 5.27 -14.95
C LEU A 104 5.03 5.16 -16.47
N ASP A 105 5.97 5.68 -17.26
CA ASP A 105 5.96 5.58 -18.74
C ASP A 105 5.98 4.13 -19.25
N ARG A 106 6.77 3.27 -18.59
CA ARG A 106 6.91 1.86 -18.99
C ARG A 106 5.77 0.99 -18.46
N SER A 107 4.98 1.50 -17.52
CA SER A 107 3.87 0.77 -16.93
C SER A 107 2.64 0.75 -17.84
N ARG A 108 1.55 0.17 -17.34
CA ARG A 108 0.23 0.16 -18.00
C ARG A 108 -0.79 1.01 -17.24
N VAL A 109 -0.34 1.95 -16.41
CA VAL A 109 -1.24 2.86 -15.71
C VAL A 109 -1.95 3.77 -16.71
N ALA A 110 -3.21 4.07 -16.46
CA ALA A 110 -4.01 4.97 -17.28
C ALA A 110 -4.73 6.02 -16.41
N PRO A 111 -5.08 7.19 -16.97
CA PRO A 111 -5.94 8.14 -16.29
C PRO A 111 -7.26 7.47 -15.84
N GLY A 112 -7.68 7.71 -14.60
CA GLY A 112 -8.85 7.06 -13.99
C GLY A 112 -8.54 5.78 -13.21
N ASP A 113 -7.32 5.25 -13.30
CA ASP A 113 -6.84 4.17 -12.41
C ASP A 113 -6.67 4.67 -10.97
N VAL A 114 -6.65 3.72 -10.03
CA VAL A 114 -6.32 3.99 -8.62
C VAL A 114 -4.93 3.46 -8.29
N LEU A 115 -4.12 4.23 -7.59
CA LEU A 115 -2.82 3.81 -7.07
C LEU A 115 -2.79 3.92 -5.54
N ILE A 116 -2.72 2.77 -4.87
CA ILE A 116 -2.51 2.67 -3.43
C ILE A 116 -1.01 2.64 -3.17
N ILE A 117 -0.52 3.54 -2.31
CA ILE A 117 0.89 3.70 -1.97
C ILE A 117 1.04 3.44 -0.46
N GLY A 118 1.64 2.30 -0.12
CA GLY A 118 1.96 1.91 1.26
C GLY A 118 3.34 2.39 1.67
N SER A 119 3.40 3.28 2.67
CA SER A 119 4.64 3.70 3.32
C SER A 119 4.35 4.18 4.74
N VAL A 120 4.91 3.50 5.75
CA VAL A 120 4.64 3.80 7.17
C VAL A 120 5.09 5.21 7.55
N SER A 121 6.32 5.58 7.16
CA SER A 121 6.86 6.92 7.42
C SER A 121 6.44 7.95 6.38
N GLY A 122 6.24 7.53 5.12
CA GLY A 122 5.88 8.43 4.01
C GLY A 122 6.91 9.54 3.72
N LYS A 123 8.11 9.48 4.31
CA LYS A 123 9.12 10.57 4.24
C LYS A 123 10.12 10.43 3.10
N THR A 124 10.29 9.22 2.56
CA THR A 124 11.34 8.94 1.58
C THR A 124 10.95 9.47 0.20
N PRO A 125 11.91 9.81 -0.67
CA PRO A 125 11.61 10.51 -1.93
C PRO A 125 10.72 9.72 -2.91
N PHE A 126 10.93 8.41 -3.04
CA PHE A 126 10.22 7.58 -4.04
C PHE A 126 8.69 7.54 -3.88
N PRO A 127 8.11 7.21 -2.70
CA PRO A 127 6.66 7.20 -2.55
C PRO A 127 6.04 8.60 -2.74
N VAL A 128 6.73 9.66 -2.31
CA VAL A 128 6.26 11.05 -2.47
C VAL A 128 6.25 11.45 -3.94
N GLU A 129 7.36 11.24 -4.65
CA GLU A 129 7.48 11.56 -6.07
C GLU A 129 6.52 10.72 -6.93
N LEU A 130 6.34 9.44 -6.58
CA LEU A 130 5.36 8.56 -7.23
C LEU A 130 3.94 9.10 -7.10
N ALA A 131 3.53 9.53 -5.90
CA ALA A 131 2.20 10.09 -5.69
C ALA A 131 2.00 11.36 -6.53
N ILE A 132 2.98 12.27 -6.53
CA ILE A 132 2.91 13.52 -7.31
C ILE A 132 2.74 13.22 -8.81
N GLN A 133 3.64 12.43 -9.39
CA GLN A 133 3.61 12.16 -10.83
C GLN A 133 2.42 11.29 -11.25
N ALA A 134 1.95 10.37 -10.41
CA ALA A 134 0.76 9.58 -10.70
C ALA A 134 -0.49 10.47 -10.78
N ARG A 135 -0.64 11.43 -9.87
CA ARG A 135 -1.75 12.40 -9.90
C ARG A 135 -1.70 13.29 -11.13
N GLU A 136 -0.53 13.76 -11.52
CA GLU A 136 -0.33 14.54 -12.76
C GLU A 136 -0.75 13.75 -14.01
N ARG A 137 -0.66 12.40 -13.97
CA ARG A 137 -1.13 11.49 -15.02
C ARG A 137 -2.61 11.10 -14.89
N GLY A 138 -3.34 11.68 -13.94
CA GLY A 138 -4.77 11.45 -13.75
C GLY A 138 -5.14 10.18 -12.98
N LEU A 139 -4.20 9.59 -12.24
CA LEU A 139 -4.50 8.52 -11.30
C LEU A 139 -5.05 9.10 -9.99
N PHE A 140 -5.99 8.40 -9.37
CA PHE A 140 -6.41 8.71 -8.00
C PHE A 140 -5.46 8.01 -7.01
N THR A 141 -4.81 8.77 -6.14
CA THR A 141 -3.79 8.24 -5.23
C THR A 141 -4.29 8.09 -3.80
N ILE A 142 -4.05 6.92 -3.22
CA ILE A 142 -4.40 6.60 -1.83
C ILE A 142 -3.11 6.34 -1.06
N ALA A 143 -2.80 7.17 -0.07
CA ALA A 143 -1.71 6.95 0.86
C ALA A 143 -2.17 6.05 2.01
N LEU A 144 -1.49 4.93 2.23
CA LEU A 144 -1.62 4.13 3.44
C LEU A 144 -0.38 4.32 4.32
N THR A 145 -0.55 5.03 5.42
CA THR A 145 0.58 5.50 6.26
C THR A 145 0.22 5.52 7.73
N ALA A 146 1.19 5.80 8.61
CA ALA A 146 0.97 5.99 10.04
C ALA A 146 1.04 7.50 10.36
N LEU A 147 -0.10 8.17 10.55
CA LEU A 147 -0.10 9.63 10.70
C LEU A 147 0.63 10.10 11.96
N ASP A 148 0.50 9.37 13.07
CA ASP A 148 1.20 9.68 14.32
C ASP A 148 2.72 9.57 14.20
N TYR A 149 3.20 8.80 13.22
CA TYR A 149 4.62 8.68 12.89
C TYR A 149 5.04 9.70 11.83
N SER A 150 4.42 9.64 10.64
CA SER A 150 4.78 10.45 9.47
C SER A 150 4.76 11.96 9.77
N SER A 151 3.77 12.45 10.51
CA SER A 151 3.62 13.88 10.83
C SER A 151 4.78 14.47 11.64
N ARG A 152 5.57 13.65 12.33
CA ARG A 152 6.71 14.06 13.18
C ARG A 152 8.06 13.92 12.49
N LEU A 153 8.08 13.37 11.28
CA LEU A 153 9.30 13.17 10.52
C LEU A 153 9.53 14.34 9.56
N GLU A 154 10.81 14.66 9.36
CA GLU A 154 11.23 15.54 8.27
C GLU A 154 11.20 14.77 6.94
N SER A 155 10.70 15.42 5.90
CA SER A 155 10.70 14.85 4.55
C SER A 155 12.10 14.81 3.96
N GLU A 156 12.43 13.72 3.28
CA GLU A 156 13.64 13.61 2.47
C GLU A 156 13.38 14.04 1.00
N HIS A 157 12.12 14.29 0.65
CA HIS A 157 11.75 14.75 -0.67
C HIS A 157 11.97 16.26 -0.83
N THR A 158 12.40 16.69 -2.02
CA THR A 158 12.71 18.11 -2.30
C THR A 158 11.54 19.07 -2.14
N SER A 159 10.30 18.59 -2.20
CA SER A 159 9.11 19.40 -1.92
C SER A 159 8.93 19.75 -0.44
N GLY A 160 9.69 19.12 0.46
CA GLY A 160 9.49 19.20 1.91
C GLY A 160 8.24 18.47 2.40
N LYS A 161 7.48 17.82 1.51
CA LYS A 161 6.23 17.12 1.83
C LYS A 161 6.43 15.63 2.02
N ARG A 162 5.56 15.01 2.81
CA ARG A 162 5.42 13.57 3.02
C ARG A 162 4.27 13.03 2.18
N LEU A 163 4.19 11.70 2.07
CA LEU A 163 3.21 11.00 1.24
C LEU A 163 1.76 11.45 1.53
N PHE A 164 1.39 11.58 2.80
CA PHE A 164 0.03 11.98 3.17
C PHE A 164 -0.34 13.42 2.77
N GLU A 165 0.64 14.26 2.46
CA GLU A 165 0.43 15.66 2.07
C GLU A 165 0.31 15.84 0.55
N VAL A 166 0.57 14.78 -0.22
CA VAL A 166 0.57 14.81 -1.69
C VAL A 166 -0.42 13.85 -2.33
N ALA A 167 -0.93 12.86 -1.59
CA ALA A 167 -1.96 11.94 -2.07
C ALA A 167 -3.38 12.58 -2.08
N ASP A 168 -4.30 12.05 -2.88
CA ASP A 168 -5.69 12.54 -2.92
C ASP A 168 -6.50 12.09 -1.70
N LEU A 169 -6.18 10.90 -1.17
CA LEU A 169 -6.82 10.32 0.00
C LEU A 169 -5.79 9.67 0.92
N VAL A 170 -6.00 9.77 2.22
CA VAL A 170 -5.12 9.18 3.23
C VAL A 170 -5.91 8.21 4.10
N ILE A 171 -5.38 7.00 4.25
CA ILE A 171 -5.82 6.01 5.22
C ILE A 171 -4.74 5.95 6.31
N ASP A 172 -5.08 6.39 7.52
CA ASP A 172 -4.22 6.21 8.70
C ASP A 172 -4.32 4.77 9.20
N ASN A 173 -3.20 4.04 9.22
CA ASN A 173 -3.13 2.66 9.71
C ASN A 173 -3.10 2.58 11.25
N ALA A 174 -3.19 3.73 11.94
CA ALA A 174 -3.22 3.88 13.39
C ALA A 174 -2.00 3.29 14.13
N ALA A 175 -0.88 3.11 13.44
CA ALA A 175 0.37 2.76 14.10
C ALA A 175 0.91 3.97 14.89
N PRO A 176 1.41 3.75 16.11
CA PRO A 176 1.99 4.82 16.91
C PRO A 176 3.33 5.28 16.31
N TYR A 177 3.84 6.41 16.83
CA TYR A 177 5.20 6.86 16.54
C TYR A 177 6.22 5.74 16.82
N GLY A 178 7.13 5.51 15.87
CA GLY A 178 8.12 4.44 15.95
C GLY A 178 7.62 3.05 15.51
N ASP A 179 6.34 2.93 15.12
CA ASP A 179 5.73 1.69 14.63
C ASP A 179 5.94 0.48 15.57
N ALA A 180 5.72 0.70 16.87
CA ALA A 180 5.82 -0.35 17.87
C ALA A 180 4.83 -0.07 19.01
N MET A 181 4.08 -1.10 19.42
CA MET A 181 2.94 -0.92 20.33
C MET A 181 3.14 -1.51 21.72
N MET A 182 4.25 -2.22 21.96
CA MET A 182 4.57 -2.84 23.24
C MET A 182 5.85 -2.24 23.85
N TRP A 183 5.92 -2.24 25.18
CA TRP A 183 7.10 -1.83 25.95
C TRP A 183 7.23 -2.67 27.22
N ILE A 184 8.46 -2.83 27.71
CA ILE A 184 8.77 -3.44 29.02
C ILE A 184 10.04 -2.81 29.60
N GLU A 185 10.09 -2.70 30.93
CA GLU A 185 11.30 -2.27 31.64
C GLU A 185 12.48 -3.21 31.32
N GLY A 186 13.65 -2.61 31.05
CA GLY A 186 14.86 -3.34 30.64
C GLY A 186 15.10 -3.40 29.13
N LEU A 187 14.19 -2.88 28.29
CA LEU A 187 14.44 -2.62 26.87
C LEU A 187 14.43 -1.12 26.59
N GLU A 188 15.38 -0.67 25.77
CA GLU A 188 15.47 0.73 25.32
C GLU A 188 14.39 1.04 24.27
N GLU A 189 14.15 0.09 23.35
CA GLU A 189 13.24 0.28 22.23
C GLU A 189 11.88 -0.41 22.46
N PRO A 190 10.77 0.24 22.07
CA PRO A 190 9.48 -0.43 21.96
C PRO A 190 9.52 -1.55 20.91
N PHE A 191 8.62 -2.53 21.04
CA PHE A 191 8.60 -3.72 20.18
C PHE A 191 7.18 -4.07 19.73
N CYS A 192 7.06 -5.12 18.91
CA CYS A 192 5.84 -5.56 18.23
C CYS A 192 5.26 -4.46 17.31
N PRO A 193 5.55 -4.51 16.00
CA PRO A 193 5.09 -3.49 15.07
C PRO A 193 3.58 -3.52 14.87
N ALA A 194 3.02 -2.34 14.60
CA ALA A 194 1.58 -2.09 14.57
C ALA A 194 1.08 -1.88 13.13
N SER A 195 1.88 -1.23 12.30
CA SER A 195 1.52 -0.74 10.97
C SER A 195 1.05 -1.84 10.03
N GLY A 196 1.68 -3.01 10.05
CA GLY A 196 1.31 -4.13 9.20
C GLY A 196 -0.11 -4.61 9.46
N ILE A 197 -0.49 -4.78 10.74
CA ILE A 197 -1.83 -5.25 11.10
C ILE A 197 -2.89 -4.18 10.77
N GLY A 198 -2.60 -2.93 11.10
CA GLY A 198 -3.48 -1.80 10.77
C GLY A 198 -3.69 -1.65 9.26
N ALA A 199 -2.60 -1.75 8.48
CA ALA A 199 -2.63 -1.70 7.03
C ALA A 199 -3.45 -2.85 6.41
N ALA A 200 -3.24 -4.08 6.88
CA ALA A 200 -4.00 -5.24 6.41
C ALA A 200 -5.49 -5.11 6.74
N ALA A 201 -5.83 -4.74 7.99
CA ALA A 201 -7.22 -4.57 8.40
C ALA A 201 -7.94 -3.48 7.59
N ALA A 202 -7.30 -2.31 7.42
CA ALA A 202 -7.85 -1.20 6.65
C ALA A 202 -8.13 -1.59 5.20
N LEU A 203 -7.16 -2.25 4.56
CA LEU A 203 -7.30 -2.62 3.15
C LEU A 203 -8.29 -3.78 2.94
N TRP A 204 -8.38 -4.74 3.85
CA TRP A 204 -9.45 -5.75 3.80
C TRP A 204 -10.84 -5.12 3.97
N ALA A 205 -10.97 -4.08 4.80
CA ALA A 205 -12.20 -3.30 4.88
C ALA A 205 -12.50 -2.54 3.56
N VAL A 206 -11.48 -1.99 2.90
CA VAL A 206 -11.62 -1.43 1.54
C VAL A 206 -12.12 -2.50 0.56
N VAL A 207 -11.56 -3.72 0.59
CA VAL A 207 -12.02 -4.83 -0.26
C VAL A 207 -13.49 -5.16 0.00
N ALA A 208 -13.92 -5.20 1.26
CA ALA A 208 -15.31 -5.44 1.61
C ALA A 208 -16.25 -4.38 0.99
N GLY A 209 -15.90 -3.09 1.11
CA GLY A 209 -16.67 -2.01 0.51
C GLY A 209 -16.69 -2.05 -1.03
N ILE A 210 -15.57 -2.40 -1.67
CA ILE A 210 -15.51 -2.56 -3.14
C ILE A 210 -16.52 -3.64 -3.57
N ILE A 211 -16.48 -4.81 -2.91
CA ILE A 211 -17.35 -5.94 -3.25
C ILE A 211 -18.82 -5.55 -3.05
N GLU A 212 -19.16 -4.91 -1.93
CA GLU A 212 -20.52 -4.46 -1.64
C GLU A 212 -21.06 -3.59 -2.77
N GLN A 213 -20.33 -2.53 -3.14
CA GLN A 213 -20.77 -1.59 -4.15
C GLN A 213 -20.88 -2.22 -5.54
N MET A 214 -19.91 -3.05 -5.92
CA MET A 214 -19.93 -3.72 -7.23
C MET A 214 -21.06 -4.76 -7.33
N VAL A 215 -21.39 -5.45 -6.23
CA VAL A 215 -22.54 -6.36 -6.16
C VAL A 215 -23.85 -5.57 -6.28
N GLN A 216 -23.99 -4.46 -5.55
CA GLN A 216 -25.16 -3.57 -5.65
C GLN A 216 -25.34 -2.99 -7.06
N ALA A 217 -24.24 -2.72 -7.77
CA ALA A 217 -24.25 -2.28 -9.17
C ALA A 217 -24.54 -3.41 -10.18
N GLY A 218 -24.81 -4.64 -9.73
CA GLY A 218 -25.08 -5.79 -10.61
C GLY A 218 -23.87 -6.31 -11.38
N LYS A 219 -22.65 -5.87 -11.02
CA LYS A 219 -21.38 -6.24 -11.67
C LYS A 219 -20.40 -6.84 -10.66
N PRO A 220 -20.71 -7.99 -10.03
CA PRO A 220 -19.89 -8.55 -8.97
C PRO A 220 -18.46 -8.87 -9.45
N PRO A 221 -17.43 -8.62 -8.61
CA PRO A 221 -16.06 -8.89 -8.98
C PRO A 221 -15.68 -10.36 -8.89
N THR A 222 -14.47 -10.64 -9.31
CA THR A 222 -13.83 -11.95 -9.27
C THR A 222 -13.07 -12.10 -7.97
N ILE A 223 -13.46 -13.11 -7.19
CA ILE A 223 -12.77 -13.51 -5.97
C ILE A 223 -11.97 -14.80 -6.23
N PHE A 224 -10.74 -14.86 -5.73
CA PHE A 224 -9.93 -16.06 -5.86
C PHE A 224 -10.39 -17.15 -4.90
N ALA A 225 -10.60 -18.35 -5.45
CA ALA A 225 -10.88 -19.52 -4.65
C ALA A 225 -9.61 -20.07 -3.98
N SER A 226 -9.77 -20.67 -2.80
CA SER A 226 -8.69 -21.45 -2.17
C SER A 226 -8.40 -22.70 -2.99
N ILE A 227 -7.15 -22.84 -3.45
CA ILE A 227 -6.68 -24.02 -4.20
C ILE A 227 -6.69 -25.31 -3.37
N ASN A 228 -6.70 -25.20 -2.04
CA ASN A 228 -6.66 -26.33 -1.11
C ASN A 228 -8.03 -27.00 -0.90
N ARG A 229 -9.09 -26.45 -1.49
CA ARG A 229 -10.41 -27.11 -1.53
C ARG A 229 -10.36 -28.28 -2.51
N PRO A 230 -11.22 -29.31 -2.34
CA PRO A 230 -11.30 -30.44 -3.27
C PRO A 230 -11.44 -30.04 -4.75
N ASP A 231 -12.12 -28.93 -5.05
CA ASP A 231 -12.29 -28.35 -6.40
C ASP A 231 -11.53 -27.02 -6.60
N GLY A 232 -10.57 -26.72 -5.71
CA GLY A 232 -9.94 -25.42 -5.58
C GLY A 232 -9.12 -25.00 -6.80
N GLN A 233 -8.32 -25.90 -7.37
CA GLN A 233 -7.50 -25.59 -8.54
C GLN A 233 -8.34 -25.21 -9.76
N GLU A 234 -9.44 -25.93 -10.00
CA GLU A 234 -10.33 -25.65 -11.12
C GLU A 234 -11.06 -24.32 -10.92
N ARG A 235 -11.55 -24.05 -9.70
CA ARG A 235 -12.15 -22.76 -9.35
C ARG A 235 -11.18 -21.60 -9.53
N TYR A 236 -9.94 -21.75 -9.09
CA TYR A 236 -8.92 -20.72 -9.23
C TYR A 236 -8.61 -20.42 -10.71
N LYS A 237 -8.47 -21.46 -11.55
CA LYS A 237 -8.33 -21.28 -13.01
C LYS A 237 -9.52 -20.52 -13.59
N ARG A 238 -10.75 -20.84 -13.20
CA ARG A 238 -11.95 -20.08 -13.61
C ARG A 238 -11.92 -18.63 -13.14
N SER A 239 -11.44 -18.36 -11.92
CA SER A 239 -11.25 -16.98 -11.44
C SER A 239 -10.26 -16.22 -12.32
N ILE A 240 -9.11 -16.81 -12.67
CA ILE A 240 -8.15 -16.16 -13.59
C ILE A 240 -8.79 -15.84 -14.94
N GLU A 241 -9.49 -16.80 -15.56
CA GLU A 241 -10.10 -16.57 -16.87
C GLU A 241 -11.23 -15.52 -16.82
N ARG A 242 -12.01 -15.49 -15.73
CA ARG A 242 -13.01 -14.44 -15.50
C ARG A 242 -12.35 -13.08 -15.37
N TYR A 243 -11.26 -12.97 -14.60
CA TYR A 243 -10.50 -11.73 -14.43
C TYR A 243 -9.93 -11.25 -15.77
N LYS A 244 -9.28 -12.10 -16.55
CA LYS A 244 -8.77 -11.74 -17.90
C LYS A 244 -9.87 -11.21 -18.82
N LYS A 245 -11.10 -11.71 -18.70
CA LYS A 245 -12.23 -11.30 -19.53
C LYS A 245 -12.90 -10.01 -19.06
N LYS A 246 -12.94 -9.76 -17.74
CA LYS A 246 -13.72 -8.67 -17.13
C LYS A 246 -12.90 -7.51 -16.59
N GLY A 247 -11.64 -7.74 -16.22
CA GLY A 247 -10.76 -6.78 -15.56
C GLY A 247 -10.96 -6.65 -14.04
N TYR A 248 -11.91 -7.39 -13.45
CA TYR A 248 -12.20 -7.34 -12.01
C TYR A 248 -12.85 -8.62 -11.46
#